data_AF-A0A5P1ERS8-F1
#
_entry.id   AF-A0A5P1ERS8-F1
#
_cell.length_a   1.000
_cell.length_b   1.000
_cell.length_c   1.000
_cell.angle_alpha   90.00
_cell.angle_beta   90.00
_cell.angle_gamma   90.00
#
_symmetry.space_group_name_H-M   'P 1'
#
loop_
_entity.id
_entity.type
_entity.pdbx_description
1 polymer ?
#
loop_
_entity_poly.entity_id
_entity_poly.type
_entity_poly.pdbx_seq_one_letter_code
_entity_poly.pdbx_strand_id
1 'polypeptide(L)'
;MEENYTKEEALQMESQVLSLLNFELTAPTPRCFLSGLVDVARGPPQLEFLADFIAELSLLEYHMLQYPPSMIAASSLFLARFVLRPKEHPWTRRLADHSFYQPCELSECVKDLFWAFVFSSGSRLTAIRDKYSKPERMFVAAKYFCSAPAIPERYFSRHPLPLR
;
A
#
# COMPACT_ATOMS: atom_id res chain seq x y z
N MET A 1 -1.20 -28.86 -13.39
CA MET A 1 -2.18 -27.76 -13.30
C MET A 1 -3.48 -28.37 -13.77
N GLU A 2 -4.50 -28.38 -12.93
CA GLU A 2 -5.82 -28.85 -13.34
C GLU A 2 -6.44 -27.75 -14.23
N GLU A 3 -6.77 -28.09 -15.47
CA GLU A 3 -7.49 -27.20 -16.39
C GLU A 3 -8.97 -27.21 -15.99
N ASN A 4 -9.32 -26.42 -14.97
CA ASN A 4 -10.69 -26.31 -14.44
C ASN A 4 -11.67 -25.61 -15.39
N TYR A 5 -11.16 -24.97 -16.44
CA TYR A 5 -11.95 -24.22 -17.43
C TYR A 5 -11.36 -24.43 -18.82
N THR A 6 -12.24 -24.55 -19.80
CA THR A 6 -11.91 -24.56 -21.22
C THR A 6 -11.55 -23.17 -21.72
N LYS A 7 -10.86 -23.10 -22.86
CA LYS A 7 -10.54 -21.83 -23.52
C LYS A 7 -11.81 -21.06 -23.88
N GLU A 8 -12.84 -21.78 -24.32
CA GLU A 8 -14.14 -21.23 -24.72
C GLU A 8 -14.83 -20.54 -23.54
N GLU A 9 -14.84 -21.17 -22.37
CA GLU A 9 -15.39 -20.59 -21.13
C GLU A 9 -14.62 -19.34 -20.70
N ALA A 10 -13.29 -19.33 -20.81
CA ALA A 10 -12.47 -18.16 -20.48
C ALA A 10 -12.77 -16.97 -21.42
N LEU A 11 -12.91 -17.20 -22.72
CA LEU A 11 -13.26 -16.16 -23.70
C LEU A 11 -14.69 -15.63 -23.49
N GLN A 12 -15.61 -16.50 -23.10
CA GLN A 12 -16.97 -16.08 -22.77
C GLN A 12 -16.98 -15.15 -21.55
N MET A 13 -16.25 -15.50 -20.48
CA MET A 13 -16.12 -14.65 -19.30
C MET A 13 -15.43 -13.33 -19.61
N GLU A 14 -14.37 -13.33 -20.43
CA GLU A 14 -13.69 -12.11 -20.88
C GLU A 14 -14.68 -11.15 -21.56
N SER A 15 -15.42 -11.63 -22.56
CA SER A 15 -16.42 -10.83 -23.29
C SER A 15 -17.49 -10.25 -22.36
N GLN A 16 -17.98 -11.06 -21.40
CA GLN A 16 -18.97 -10.61 -20.42
C GLN A 16 -18.43 -9.51 -19.50
N VAL A 17 -17.21 -9.67 -18.97
CA VAL A 17 -16.59 -8.67 -18.09
C VAL A 17 -16.32 -7.38 -18.85
N LEU A 18 -15.77 -7.44 -20.07
CA LEU A 18 -15.52 -6.27 -20.91
C LEU A 18 -16.80 -5.48 -21.21
N SER A 19 -17.87 -6.20 -21.54
CA SER A 19 -19.19 -5.62 -21.78
C SER A 19 -19.77 -4.95 -20.53
N LEU A 20 -19.68 -5.60 -19.37
CA LEU A 20 -20.15 -5.06 -18.09
C LEU A 20 -19.41 -3.77 -17.69
N LEU A 21 -18.12 -3.68 -18.00
CA LEU A 21 -17.30 -2.50 -17.73
C LEU A 21 -17.44 -1.41 -18.82
N ASN A 22 -18.28 -1.60 -19.84
CA ASN A 22 -18.34 -0.71 -21.01
C ASN A 22 -16.97 -0.45 -21.65
N PHE A 23 -16.06 -1.43 -21.59
CA PHE A 23 -14.66 -1.30 -22.02
C PHE A 23 -13.85 -0.20 -21.29
N GLU A 24 -14.34 0.32 -20.16
CA GLU A 24 -13.62 1.26 -19.28
C GLU A 24 -12.62 0.51 -18.39
N LEU A 25 -11.48 0.12 -18.95
CA LEU A 25 -10.46 -0.70 -18.26
C LEU A 25 -9.42 0.13 -17.50
N THR A 26 -9.43 1.45 -17.69
CA THR A 26 -8.47 2.36 -17.07
C THR A 26 -9.01 2.91 -15.77
N ALA A 27 -8.63 2.29 -14.65
CA ALA A 27 -8.89 2.80 -13.31
C ALA A 27 -7.58 3.12 -12.59
N PRO A 28 -7.50 4.23 -11.85
CA PRO A 28 -6.30 4.55 -11.09
C PRO A 28 -6.11 3.54 -9.95
N THR A 29 -4.92 2.96 -9.85
CA THR A 29 -4.57 2.02 -8.78
C THR A 29 -3.68 2.70 -7.72
N PRO A 30 -3.57 2.16 -6.49
CA PRO A 30 -2.64 2.71 -5.50
C PRO A 30 -1.20 2.79 -6.03
N ARG A 31 -0.79 1.83 -6.87
CA ARG A 31 0.53 1.81 -7.48
C ARG A 31 0.81 3.01 -8.37
N CYS A 32 -0.20 3.51 -9.09
CA CYS A 32 -0.09 4.70 -9.94
C CYS A 32 0.29 5.94 -9.11
N PHE A 33 -0.34 6.13 -7.94
CA PHE A 33 -0.06 7.25 -7.05
C PHE A 33 1.25 7.08 -6.27
N LEU A 34 1.58 5.83 -5.86
CA LEU A 34 2.78 5.54 -5.09
C LEU A 34 4.06 5.97 -5.80
N SER A 35 4.17 5.74 -7.12
CA SER A 35 5.38 6.07 -7.88
C SER A 35 5.78 7.54 -7.70
N GLY A 36 4.82 8.47 -7.91
CA GLY A 36 5.09 9.91 -7.77
C GLY A 36 5.37 10.31 -6.31
N LEU A 37 4.69 9.72 -5.35
CA LEU A 37 4.90 10.04 -3.93
C LEU A 37 6.25 9.54 -3.41
N VAL A 38 6.74 8.38 -3.88
CA VAL A 38 8.06 7.84 -3.54
C VAL A 38 9.17 8.77 -4.05
N ASP A 39 9.04 9.30 -5.26
CA ASP A 39 9.98 10.27 -5.83
C ASP A 39 10.08 11.55 -4.98
N VAL A 40 8.92 12.04 -4.49
CA VAL A 40 8.85 13.20 -3.59
C VAL A 40 9.43 12.87 -2.20
N ALA A 41 9.21 11.67 -1.70
CA ALA A 41 9.65 11.22 -0.38
C ALA A 41 11.18 11.11 -0.25
N ARG A 42 11.91 10.91 -1.35
CA ARG A 42 13.38 10.73 -1.40
C ARG A 42 13.89 9.71 -0.37
N GLY A 43 13.34 8.51 -0.43
CA GLY A 43 13.69 7.41 0.47
C GLY A 43 14.87 6.55 0.00
N PRO A 44 15.31 5.60 0.85
CA PRO A 44 16.20 4.54 0.39
C PRO A 44 15.44 3.60 -0.58
N PRO A 45 16.13 2.80 -1.40
CA PRO A 45 15.47 1.94 -2.41
C PRO A 45 14.42 0.97 -1.84
N GLN A 46 14.56 0.56 -0.57
CA GLN A 46 13.59 -0.30 0.11
C GLN A 46 12.22 0.37 0.32
N LEU A 47 12.16 1.71 0.28
CA LEU A 47 10.93 2.44 0.56
C LEU A 47 9.84 2.12 -0.46
N GLU A 48 10.19 2.09 -1.75
CA GLU A 48 9.23 1.79 -2.81
C GLU A 48 8.69 0.37 -2.67
N PHE A 49 9.57 -0.62 -2.49
CA PHE A 49 9.16 -2.00 -2.33
C PHE A 49 8.33 -2.24 -1.07
N LEU A 50 8.66 -1.57 0.04
CA LEU A 50 7.89 -1.69 1.27
C LEU A 50 6.52 -1.02 1.15
N ALA A 51 6.44 0.15 0.50
CA ALA A 51 5.16 0.83 0.25
C ALA A 51 4.27 0.02 -0.71
N ASP A 52 4.85 -0.54 -1.78
CA ASP A 52 4.15 -1.44 -2.70
C ASP A 52 3.66 -2.71 -1.97
N PHE A 53 4.48 -3.29 -1.09
CA PHE A 53 4.09 -4.43 -0.28
C PHE A 53 2.87 -4.12 0.60
N ILE A 54 2.91 -3.01 1.34
CA ILE A 54 1.80 -2.57 2.21
C ILE A 54 0.54 -2.28 1.39
N ALA A 55 0.67 -1.62 0.24
CA ALA A 55 -0.46 -1.36 -0.64
C ALA A 55 -1.06 -2.64 -1.21
N GLU A 56 -0.25 -3.64 -1.57
CA GLU A 56 -0.74 -4.94 -2.02
C GLU A 56 -1.44 -5.73 -0.89
N LEU A 57 -1.02 -5.58 0.37
CA LEU A 57 -1.75 -6.17 1.50
C LEU A 57 -3.17 -5.64 1.61
N SER A 58 -3.42 -4.37 1.24
CA SER A 58 -4.78 -3.81 1.24
C SER A 58 -5.74 -4.55 0.32
N LEU A 59 -5.24 -5.20 -0.74
CA LEU A 59 -6.06 -5.97 -1.69
C LEU A 59 -6.60 -7.26 -1.09
N LEU A 60 -6.02 -7.75 0.01
CA LEU A 60 -6.49 -8.94 0.72
C LEU A 60 -7.62 -8.61 1.71
N GLU A 61 -7.80 -7.33 2.03
CA GLU A 61 -8.66 -6.87 3.11
C GLU A 61 -9.90 -6.14 2.55
N TYR A 62 -11.07 -6.78 2.65
CA TYR A 62 -12.31 -6.22 2.07
C TYR A 62 -12.66 -4.82 2.60
N HIS A 63 -12.40 -4.55 3.89
CA HIS A 63 -12.69 -3.26 4.50
C HIS A 63 -11.89 -2.11 3.89
N MET A 64 -10.76 -2.38 3.25
CA MET A 64 -9.92 -1.36 2.59
C MET A 64 -10.58 -0.73 1.37
N LEU A 65 -11.65 -1.33 0.83
CA LEU A 65 -12.43 -0.76 -0.29
C LEU A 65 -13.11 0.57 0.05
N GLN A 66 -13.23 0.93 1.34
CA GLN A 66 -13.76 2.23 1.75
C GLN A 66 -12.82 3.40 1.41
N TYR A 67 -11.54 3.13 1.15
CA TYR A 67 -10.53 4.15 0.89
C TYR A 67 -10.26 4.30 -0.61
N PRO A 68 -10.12 5.54 -1.12
CA PRO A 68 -9.72 5.74 -2.51
C PRO A 68 -8.26 5.29 -2.74
N PRO A 69 -7.90 4.86 -3.97
CA PRO A 69 -6.55 4.41 -4.30
C PRO A 69 -5.43 5.38 -3.92
N SER A 70 -5.67 6.70 -4.03
CA SER A 70 -4.71 7.74 -3.66
C SER A 70 -4.43 7.79 -2.14
N MET A 71 -5.45 7.54 -1.32
CA MET A 71 -5.31 7.49 0.14
C MET A 71 -4.58 6.21 0.57
N ILE A 72 -4.88 5.06 -0.05
CA ILE A 72 -4.14 3.81 0.19
C ILE A 72 -2.66 4.01 -0.14
N ALA A 73 -2.35 4.66 -1.26
CA ALA A 73 -0.97 4.97 -1.64
C ALA A 73 -0.26 5.88 -0.61
N ALA A 74 -0.88 7.00 -0.24
CA ALA A 74 -0.34 7.92 0.75
C ALA A 74 -0.11 7.26 2.12
N SER A 75 -1.10 6.50 2.60
CA SER A 75 -1.02 5.78 3.87
C SER A 75 0.01 4.65 3.85
N SER A 76 0.15 3.94 2.73
CA SER A 76 1.17 2.91 2.55
C SER A 76 2.57 3.49 2.60
N LEU A 77 2.78 4.65 1.95
CA LEU A 77 4.05 5.37 2.02
C LEU A 77 4.34 5.90 3.42
N PHE A 78 3.34 6.45 4.10
CA PHE A 78 3.45 6.89 5.50
C PHE A 78 3.93 5.73 6.38
N LEU A 79 3.25 4.58 6.28
CA LEU A 79 3.59 3.41 7.08
C LEU A 79 4.98 2.87 6.71
N ALA A 80 5.33 2.78 5.43
CA ALA A 80 6.66 2.35 5.00
C ALA A 80 7.78 3.25 5.53
N ARG A 81 7.59 4.59 5.51
CA ARG A 81 8.55 5.54 6.09
C ARG A 81 8.68 5.35 7.60
N PHE A 82 7.56 5.16 8.30
CA PHE A 82 7.55 4.89 9.74
C PHE A 82 8.31 3.61 10.08
N VAL A 83 8.09 2.52 9.34
CA VAL A 83 8.77 1.24 9.56
C VAL A 83 10.28 1.36 9.33
N LEU A 84 10.71 2.09 8.29
CA LEU A 84 12.12 2.29 8.01
C LEU A 84 12.81 3.27 8.97
N ARG A 85 12.08 4.29 9.45
CA ARG A 85 12.60 5.36 10.32
C ARG A 85 11.59 5.71 11.43
N PRO A 86 11.42 4.84 12.45
CA PRO A 86 10.38 5.03 13.48
C PRO A 86 10.57 6.26 14.37
N LYS A 87 11.80 6.82 14.39
CA LYS A 87 12.18 8.01 15.16
C LYS A 87 11.90 9.32 14.42
N GLU A 88 11.56 9.27 13.14
CA GLU A 88 11.30 10.46 12.31
C GLU A 88 9.80 10.59 12.01
N HIS A 89 9.35 11.83 11.78
CA HIS A 89 7.97 12.05 11.38
C HIS A 89 7.76 11.49 9.96
N PRO A 90 6.81 10.55 9.74
CA PRO A 90 6.71 9.86 8.45
C PRO A 90 6.18 10.76 7.32
N TRP A 91 5.42 11.80 7.66
CA TRP A 91 4.85 12.75 6.70
C TRP A 91 5.60 14.08 6.68
N THR A 92 5.84 14.65 5.51
CA THR A 92 6.54 15.93 5.35
C THR A 92 5.64 16.93 4.64
N ARG A 93 5.96 18.23 4.74
CA ARG A 93 5.19 19.27 4.04
C ARG A 93 5.14 19.01 2.53
N ARG A 94 6.25 18.57 1.93
CA ARG A 94 6.32 18.22 0.51
C ARG A 94 5.35 17.11 0.12
N LEU A 95 5.20 16.09 0.98
CA LEU A 95 4.25 15.00 0.74
C LEU A 95 2.81 15.50 0.86
N ALA A 96 2.52 16.36 1.83
CA ALA A 96 1.21 16.99 1.94
C ALA A 96 0.89 17.88 0.72
N ASP A 97 1.85 18.69 0.26
CA ASP A 97 1.68 19.57 -0.90
C ASP A 97 1.45 18.77 -2.20
N HIS A 98 2.07 17.59 -2.35
CA HIS A 98 1.94 16.77 -3.56
C HIS A 98 0.75 15.81 -3.55
N SER A 99 0.42 15.25 -2.38
CA SER A 99 -0.69 14.29 -2.22
C SER A 99 -2.03 14.97 -1.90
N PHE A 100 -1.98 16.23 -1.46
CA PHE A 100 -3.11 16.97 -0.89
C PHE A 100 -3.69 16.38 0.41
N TYR A 101 -3.00 15.42 1.04
CA TYR A 101 -3.41 14.84 2.33
C TYR A 101 -2.57 15.34 3.50
N GLN A 102 -3.25 15.76 4.56
CA GLN A 102 -2.68 15.94 5.89
C GLN A 102 -2.62 14.61 6.63
N PRO A 103 -1.69 14.42 7.58
CA PRO A 103 -1.60 13.16 8.33
C PRO A 103 -2.90 12.79 9.04
N CYS A 104 -3.64 13.77 9.58
CA CYS A 104 -4.91 13.51 10.25
C CYS A 104 -5.95 12.85 9.34
N GLU A 105 -5.92 13.14 8.04
CA GLU A 105 -6.84 12.56 7.05
C GLU A 105 -6.44 11.12 6.68
N LEU A 106 -5.18 10.75 6.90
CA LEU A 106 -4.66 9.42 6.64
C LEU A 106 -4.79 8.48 7.85
N SER A 107 -5.16 8.99 9.03
CA SER A 107 -5.03 8.27 10.30
C SER A 107 -5.71 6.90 10.29
N GLU A 108 -6.99 6.84 9.89
CA GLU A 108 -7.76 5.59 9.88
C GLU A 108 -7.19 4.60 8.85
N CYS A 109 -6.91 5.05 7.63
CA CYS A 109 -6.32 4.21 6.59
C CYS A 109 -4.93 3.68 6.98
N VAL A 110 -4.10 4.48 7.64
CA VAL A 110 -2.79 4.05 8.17
C VAL A 110 -2.95 3.01 9.27
N LYS A 111 -3.94 3.18 10.17
CA LYS A 111 -4.23 2.21 11.24
C LYS A 111 -4.71 0.88 10.66
N ASP A 112 -5.63 0.90 9.71
CA ASP A 112 -6.13 -0.31 9.04
C ASP A 112 -5.01 -1.04 8.29
N LEU A 113 -4.17 -0.31 7.54
CA LEU A 113 -2.98 -0.88 6.90
C LEU A 113 -1.97 -1.44 7.91
N PHE A 114 -1.81 -0.79 9.07
CA PHE A 114 -0.95 -1.30 10.13
C PHE A 114 -1.47 -2.62 10.69
N TRP A 115 -2.79 -2.74 10.91
CA TRP A 115 -3.41 -3.99 11.30
C TRP A 115 -3.18 -5.08 10.24
N ALA A 116 -3.43 -4.78 8.97
CA ALA A 116 -3.14 -5.70 7.87
C ALA A 116 -1.65 -6.12 7.85
N PHE A 117 -0.73 -5.17 8.08
CA PHE A 117 0.71 -5.40 8.08
C PHE A 117 1.20 -6.27 9.25
N VAL A 118 0.64 -6.11 10.45
CA VAL A 118 1.08 -6.87 11.64
C VAL A 118 0.37 -8.22 11.74
N PHE A 119 -0.93 -8.29 11.42
CA PHE A 119 -1.76 -9.46 11.68
C PHE A 119 -1.90 -10.40 10.48
N SER A 120 -1.49 -9.99 9.27
CA SER A 120 -1.41 -10.92 8.13
C SER A 120 -0.39 -12.05 8.31
N SER A 121 0.40 -12.04 9.39
CA SER A 121 1.32 -13.12 9.75
C SER A 121 0.63 -14.46 9.98
N GLY A 122 -0.61 -14.43 10.48
CA GLY A 122 -1.46 -15.62 10.66
C GLY A 122 -2.32 -15.99 9.45
N SER A 123 -2.25 -15.23 8.35
CA SER A 123 -3.05 -15.50 7.15
C SER A 123 -2.51 -16.69 6.36
N ARG A 124 -3.42 -17.49 5.79
CA ARG A 124 -3.08 -18.57 4.85
C ARG A 124 -2.65 -18.04 3.48
N LEU A 125 -2.87 -16.76 3.19
CA LEU A 125 -2.55 -16.12 1.92
C LEU A 125 -1.11 -15.56 1.94
N THR A 126 -0.13 -16.38 1.61
CA THR A 126 1.29 -16.02 1.74
C THR A 126 1.90 -15.44 0.46
N ALA A 127 1.24 -15.54 -0.69
CA ALA A 127 1.83 -15.23 -2.00
C ALA A 127 2.45 -13.83 -2.10
N ILE A 128 1.80 -12.81 -1.52
CA ILE A 128 2.33 -11.44 -1.49
C ILE A 128 3.58 -11.37 -0.60
N ARG A 129 3.55 -11.98 0.59
CA ARG A 129 4.71 -12.05 1.48
C ARG A 129 5.88 -12.76 0.80
N ASP A 130 5.60 -13.87 0.11
CA ASP A 130 6.63 -14.66 -0.57
C ASP A 130 7.23 -13.87 -1.75
N LYS A 131 6.41 -13.13 -2.49
CA LYS A 131 6.86 -12.19 -3.54
C LYS A 131 7.82 -11.12 -2.99
N TYR A 132 7.48 -10.48 -1.86
CA TYR A 132 8.28 -9.40 -1.26
C TYR A 132 9.40 -9.89 -0.33
N SER A 133 9.53 -11.20 -0.14
CA SER A 133 10.64 -11.84 0.57
C SER A 133 11.80 -12.24 -0.37
N LYS A 134 11.69 -11.95 -1.66
CA LYS A 134 12.74 -12.26 -2.65
C LYS A 134 13.82 -11.16 -2.70
N PRO A 135 15.06 -11.48 -3.12
CA PRO A 135 16.15 -10.51 -3.25
C PRO A 135 15.83 -9.35 -4.20
N GLU A 136 15.06 -9.58 -5.27
CA GLU A 136 14.67 -8.54 -6.23
C GLU A 136 13.75 -7.49 -5.59
N ARG A 137 13.12 -7.83 -4.47
CA ARG A 137 12.29 -6.94 -3.64
C ARG A 137 13.00 -6.54 -2.34
N MET A 138 14.32 -6.70 -2.28
CA MET A 138 15.17 -6.32 -1.14
C MET A 138 14.77 -6.97 0.19
N PHE A 139 14.12 -8.14 0.15
CA PHE A 139 13.65 -8.86 1.33
C PHE A 139 12.77 -8.01 2.26
N VAL A 140 12.05 -7.01 1.75
CA VAL A 140 11.33 -6.04 2.60
C VAL A 140 10.27 -6.72 3.48
N ALA A 141 9.59 -7.74 2.97
CA ALA A 141 8.66 -8.51 3.79
C ALA A 141 9.42 -9.32 4.85
N ALA A 142 10.39 -10.15 4.47
CA ALA A 142 11.15 -10.95 5.43
C ALA A 142 11.85 -10.13 6.54
N LYS A 143 12.30 -8.91 6.23
CA LYS A 143 13.07 -8.06 7.15
C LYS A 143 12.21 -7.18 8.06
N TYR A 144 11.13 -6.61 7.53
CA TYR A 144 10.38 -5.56 8.22
C TYR A 144 8.98 -5.98 8.67
N PHE A 145 8.45 -7.08 8.15
CA PHE A 145 7.14 -7.58 8.52
C PHE A 145 7.04 -7.86 10.02
N CYS A 146 5.91 -7.46 10.63
CA CYS A 146 5.64 -7.58 12.07
C CYS A 146 6.66 -6.92 13.02
N SER A 147 7.58 -6.08 12.52
CA SER A 147 8.60 -5.42 13.36
C SER A 147 8.27 -3.97 13.73
N ALA A 148 7.14 -3.46 13.24
CA ALA A 148 6.72 -2.08 13.43
C ALA A 148 6.14 -1.85 14.84
N PRO A 149 6.63 -0.86 15.61
CA PRO A 149 6.01 -0.48 16.88
C PRO A 149 4.64 0.17 16.64
N ALA A 150 3.83 0.31 17.70
CA ALA A 150 2.58 1.06 17.61
C ALA A 150 2.82 2.50 17.13
N ILE A 151 1.99 2.98 16.20
CA ILE A 151 2.15 4.29 15.59
C ILE A 151 1.73 5.37 16.59
N PRO A 152 2.63 6.31 16.97
CA PRO A 152 2.28 7.38 17.89
C PRO A 152 1.22 8.34 17.33
N GLU A 153 0.13 8.57 18.07
CA GLU A 153 -0.98 9.48 17.69
C GLU A 153 -0.53 10.93 17.41
N ARG A 154 0.60 11.34 17.98
CA ARG A 154 1.21 12.65 17.72
C ARG A 154 1.50 12.91 16.24
N TYR A 155 1.71 11.87 15.42
CA TYR A 155 1.94 12.03 13.99
C TYR A 155 0.68 12.43 13.21
N PHE A 156 -0.51 12.26 13.79
CA PHE A 156 -1.79 12.64 13.21
C PHE A 156 -2.32 13.98 13.74
N SER A 157 -1.59 14.63 14.65
CA SER A 157 -1.97 15.93 15.20
C SER A 157 -1.72 17.06 14.19
N ARG A 158 -2.52 18.14 14.26
CA ARG A 158 -2.42 19.31 13.36
C ARG A 158 -1.22 20.23 13.66
N HIS A 159 -0.04 19.65 13.87
CA HIS A 159 1.20 20.40 14.08
C HIS A 159 1.88 20.73 12.75
N PRO A 160 2.77 21.75 12.72
CA PRO A 160 3.53 22.06 11.52
C PRO A 160 4.34 20.85 11.07
N LEU A 161 4.15 20.45 9.80
CA LEU A 161 4.90 19.36 9.21
C LEU A 161 6.38 19.74 9.03
N PRO A 162 7.30 18.77 9.17
CA PRO A 162 8.70 19.02 8.88
C PRO A 162 8.88 19.35 7.39
N LEU A 163 9.86 20.20 7.11
CA LEU A 163 10.23 20.61 5.75
C LEU A 163 11.06 19.56 5.00
N ARG A 164 11.64 18.59 5.72
CA ARG A 164 12.52 17.54 5.21
C ARG A 164 12.02 16.16 5.62
#